data_AF-A0A6I3MST1-F1
#
_entry.id   AF-A0A6I3MST1-F1
#
_cell.length_a   1.000
_cell.length_b   1.000
_cell.length_c   1.000
_cell.angle_alpha   90.00
_cell.angle_beta   90.00
_cell.angle_gamma   90.00
#
_symmetry.space_group_name_H-M   'P 1'
#
loop_
_entity.id
_entity.type
_entity.pdbx_description
1 polymer ?
#
loop_
_entity_poly.entity_id
_entity_poly.type
_entity_poly.pdbx_seq_one_letter_code
_entity_poly.pdbx_strand_id
1 'polypeptide(L)'
;QSDGSIAYLGRIDNQVKIRGNRIELGEVETAILEFDAIQQVVVMAQELKSEKVLGAYIVSEKTVDKTALRSFLQGRLPDYMVPGFYIEIPHFPLTSSGKIDRKALPSISSEDIVRKEYVAPQNVIERELVLIWQEVLGIEKIGIHDDFFELGGHSLIVGQVI
;
A
#
# COMPACT_ATOMS: atom_id res chain seq x y z
N GLN A 1 -25.07 -25.04 19.91
CA GLN A 1 -24.69 -24.57 18.57
C GLN A 1 -23.41 -23.78 18.78
N SER A 2 -22.28 -24.35 18.38
CA SER A 2 -20.95 -23.74 18.50
C SER A 2 -20.72 -22.89 17.26
N ASP A 3 -20.65 -21.57 17.41
CA ASP A 3 -20.15 -20.72 16.34
C ASP A 3 -18.67 -21.04 16.13
N GLY A 4 -18.39 -21.72 15.03
CA GLY A 4 -17.04 -22.11 14.62
C GLY A 4 -16.19 -20.92 14.17
N SER A 5 -16.23 -19.77 14.85
CA SER A 5 -15.32 -18.66 14.59
C SER A 5 -13.94 -18.97 15.18
N ILE A 6 -13.22 -19.86 14.50
CA ILE A 6 -11.79 -20.09 14.63
C ILE A 6 -11.22 -19.58 13.29
N ALA A 7 -10.29 -18.64 13.18
CA ALA A 7 -9.07 -18.52 13.96
C ALA A 7 -8.50 -17.10 13.90
N TYR A 8 -8.12 -16.58 15.06
CA TYR A 8 -7.01 -15.64 15.19
C TYR A 8 -5.72 -16.33 14.70
N LEU A 9 -5.41 -16.18 13.41
CA LEU A 9 -4.23 -16.78 12.78
C LEU A 9 -3.03 -15.83 12.84
N GLY A 10 -2.29 -15.91 13.94
CA GLY A 10 -0.83 -16.06 13.87
C GLY A 10 0.04 -14.88 14.32
N ARG A 11 0.51 -14.95 15.58
CA ARG A 11 1.82 -14.39 15.97
C ARG A 11 2.93 -15.30 15.48
N ILE A 12 3.54 -14.99 14.34
CA ILE A 12 4.92 -15.35 13.97
C ILE A 12 5.49 -14.13 13.21
N ASP A 13 6.15 -13.23 13.93
CA ASP A 13 6.95 -12.10 13.42
C ASP A 13 6.47 -11.42 12.12
N ASN A 14 5.30 -10.77 12.16
CA ASN A 14 4.75 -9.99 11.05
C ASN A 14 5.31 -8.55 11.05
N GLN A 15 6.63 -8.45 11.12
CA GLN A 15 7.33 -7.23 11.49
C GLN A 15 8.40 -6.98 10.45
N VAL A 16 8.30 -5.86 9.74
CA VAL A 16 9.13 -5.56 8.57
C VAL A 16 9.90 -4.26 8.76
N LYS A 17 11.06 -4.18 8.11
CA LYS A 17 11.80 -2.92 7.99
C LYS A 17 11.61 -2.36 6.59
N ILE A 18 11.02 -1.17 6.53
CA ILE A 18 10.84 -0.41 5.29
C ILE A 18 11.40 0.99 5.52
N ARG A 19 12.37 1.40 4.70
CA ARG A 19 13.00 2.73 4.75
C ARG A 19 13.49 3.12 6.16
N GLY A 20 14.07 2.17 6.89
CA GLY A 20 14.57 2.37 8.27
C GLY A 20 13.51 2.28 9.36
N ASN A 21 12.22 2.28 9.01
CA ASN A 21 11.12 2.17 9.96
C ASN A 21 10.77 0.72 10.26
N ARG A 22 10.53 0.46 11.54
CA ARG A 22 10.06 -0.81 12.06
C ARG A 22 8.53 -0.81 12.02
N ILE A 23 7.93 -1.63 11.15
CA ILE A 23 6.47 -1.65 10.94
C ILE A 23 5.91 -2.98 11.45
N GLU A 24 4.91 -2.91 12.32
CA GLU A 24 4.13 -4.05 12.78
C GLU A 24 2.92 -4.24 11.85
N LEU A 25 2.98 -5.23 10.95
CA LEU A 25 1.97 -5.39 9.89
C LEU A 25 0.57 -5.66 10.45
N GLY A 26 0.48 -6.36 11.58
CA GLY A 26 -0.79 -6.67 12.22
C GLY A 26 -1.52 -5.43 12.74
N GLU A 27 -0.80 -4.37 13.11
CA GLU A 27 -1.39 -3.08 13.49
C GLU A 27 -2.04 -2.41 12.28
N VAL A 28 -1.34 -2.46 11.13
CA VAL A 28 -1.86 -1.93 9.85
C VAL A 28 -3.09 -2.73 9.39
N GLU A 29 -3.03 -4.06 9.45
CA GLU A 29 -4.15 -4.95 9.13
C GLU A 29 -5.37 -4.65 10.01
N THR A 30 -5.16 -4.48 11.32
CA THR A 30 -6.24 -4.14 12.28
C THR A 30 -6.90 -2.82 11.92
N ALA A 31 -6.10 -1.78 11.65
CA ALA A 31 -6.63 -0.48 11.25
C ALA A 31 -7.40 -0.53 9.92
N ILE A 32 -6.96 -1.33 8.95
CA ILE A 32 -7.69 -1.50 7.68
C ILE A 32 -9.03 -2.20 7.88
N LEU A 33 -9.12 -3.19 8.77
CA LEU A 33 -10.35 -3.90 9.06
C LEU A 33 -11.41 -3.04 9.78
N GLU A 34 -11.03 -1.89 10.34
CA GLU A 34 -11.99 -0.92 10.88
C GLU A 34 -12.71 -0.13 9.78
N PHE A 35 -12.30 -0.27 8.51
CA PHE A 35 -12.98 0.35 7.38
C PHE A 35 -14.09 -0.58 6.88
N ASP A 36 -15.36 -0.17 7.08
CA ASP A 36 -16.58 -0.98 6.87
C ASP A 36 -16.66 -1.79 5.55
N ALA A 37 -15.98 -1.35 4.49
CA ALA A 37 -15.98 -2.06 3.21
C ALA A 37 -15.10 -3.31 3.20
N ILE A 38 -14.10 -3.44 4.09
CA ILE A 38 -13.10 -4.51 4.03
C ILE A 38 -13.53 -5.73 4.84
N GLN A 39 -13.55 -6.90 4.19
CA GLN A 39 -13.88 -8.17 4.85
C GLN A 39 -12.64 -8.89 5.37
N GLN A 40 -11.57 -8.89 4.56
CA GLN A 40 -10.32 -9.54 4.89
C GLN A 40 -9.16 -8.71 4.34
N VAL A 41 -8.04 -8.71 5.05
CA VAL A 41 -6.82 -8.03 4.63
C VAL A 41 -5.59 -8.86 4.97
N VAL A 42 -4.58 -8.76 4.11
CA VAL A 42 -3.20 -9.15 4.43
C VAL A 42 -2.29 -8.00 4.01
N VAL A 43 -1.48 -7.53 4.94
CA VAL A 43 -0.46 -6.52 4.66
C VAL A 43 0.89 -7.22 4.60
N MET A 44 1.69 -6.89 3.58
CA MET A 44 3.04 -7.41 3.45
C MET A 44 3.99 -6.42 2.78
N ALA A 45 5.27 -6.58 3.07
CA ALA A 45 6.31 -5.91 2.31
C ALA A 45 6.48 -6.61 0.94
N GLN A 46 6.54 -5.81 -0.12
CA GLN A 46 6.79 -6.22 -1.50
C GLN A 46 7.99 -5.47 -2.05
N GLU A 47 8.65 -6.04 -3.06
CA GLU A 47 9.71 -5.34 -3.80
C GLU A 47 9.14 -4.72 -5.07
N LEU A 48 9.31 -3.41 -5.21
CA LEU A 48 8.96 -2.65 -6.42
C LEU A 48 10.21 -1.90 -6.86
N LYS A 49 10.74 -2.22 -8.05
CA LYS A 49 11.96 -1.61 -8.61
C LYS A 49 13.16 -1.64 -7.64
N SER A 50 13.34 -2.74 -6.92
CA SER A 50 14.37 -2.95 -5.87
C SER A 50 14.14 -2.21 -4.55
N GLU A 51 13.01 -1.51 -4.40
CA GLU A 51 12.61 -0.86 -3.16
C GLU A 51 11.55 -1.67 -2.42
N LYS A 52 11.65 -1.73 -1.09
CA LYS A 52 10.61 -2.35 -0.27
C LYS A 52 9.46 -1.37 -0.07
N VAL A 53 8.26 -1.80 -0.41
CA VAL A 53 7.01 -1.05 -0.25
C VAL A 53 6.00 -1.85 0.54
N LEU A 54 5.01 -1.17 1.14
CA LEU A 54 3.94 -1.80 1.90
C LEU A 54 2.70 -1.96 1.01
N GLY A 55 2.30 -3.20 0.77
CA GLY A 55 1.09 -3.54 0.01
C GLY A 55 0.00 -4.13 0.91
N ALA A 56 -1.24 -3.68 0.72
CA ALA A 56 -2.43 -4.20 1.36
C ALA A 56 -3.29 -4.97 0.35
N TYR A 57 -3.40 -6.28 0.53
CA TYR A 57 -4.29 -7.13 -0.23
C TYR A 57 -5.63 -7.18 0.49
N ILE A 58 -6.70 -6.82 -0.20
CA ILE A 58 -8.02 -6.66 0.40
C ILE A 58 -9.06 -7.50 -0.33
N VAL A 59 -9.95 -8.11 0.44
CA VAL A 59 -11.18 -8.75 -0.04
C VAL A 59 -12.33 -7.89 0.45
N SER A 60 -13.23 -7.56 -0.47
CA SER A 60 -14.42 -6.75 -0.21
C SER A 60 -15.57 -7.24 -1.09
N GLU A 61 -16.80 -7.10 -0.60
CA GLU A 61 -18.02 -7.34 -1.37
C GLU A 61 -18.37 -6.18 -2.32
N LYS A 62 -17.85 -4.98 -2.03
CA LYS A 62 -18.14 -3.75 -2.78
C LYS A 62 -16.83 -3.13 -3.27
N THR A 63 -16.90 -2.34 -4.33
CA THR A 63 -15.76 -1.52 -4.76
C THR A 63 -15.27 -0.66 -3.60
N VAL A 64 -13.97 -0.74 -3.31
CA VAL A 64 -13.35 0.02 -2.22
C VAL A 64 -12.88 1.37 -2.76
N ASP A 65 -13.33 2.46 -2.13
CA ASP A 65 -12.69 3.76 -2.35
C ASP A 65 -11.34 3.78 -1.62
N LYS A 66 -10.29 3.46 -2.38
CA LYS A 66 -8.92 3.38 -1.87
C LYS A 66 -8.41 4.75 -1.36
N THR A 67 -8.91 5.86 -1.91
CA THR A 67 -8.55 7.22 -1.45
C THR A 67 -9.16 7.50 -0.09
N ALA A 68 -10.43 7.12 0.10
CA ALA A 68 -11.11 7.23 1.39
C ALA A 68 -10.48 6.32 2.45
N LEU A 69 -10.17 5.05 2.10
CA LEU A 69 -9.46 4.12 2.98
C LEU A 69 -8.11 4.69 3.42
N ARG A 70 -7.33 5.20 2.48
CA ARG A 70 -6.04 5.80 2.81
C ARG A 70 -6.18 7.00 3.75
N SER A 71 -7.10 7.91 3.46
CA SER A 71 -7.37 9.09 4.31
C SER A 71 -7.82 8.67 5.72
N PHE A 72 -8.63 7.62 5.80
CA PHE A 72 -9.06 7.02 7.05
C PHE A 72 -7.88 6.47 7.89
N LEU A 73 -6.89 5.84 7.23
CA LEU A 73 -5.69 5.31 7.88
C LEU A 73 -4.72 6.40 8.32
N GLN A 74 -4.56 7.49 7.55
CA GLN A 74 -3.72 8.63 7.94
C GLN A 74 -4.19 9.31 9.24
N GLY A 75 -5.48 9.24 9.55
CA GLY A 75 -6.01 9.72 10.83
C GLY A 75 -5.73 8.81 12.03
N ARG A 76 -5.13 7.63 11.82
CA ARG A 76 -4.99 6.55 12.82
C ARG A 76 -3.57 6.01 12.96
N LEU A 77 -2.82 5.98 11.87
CA LEU A 77 -1.49 5.41 11.79
C LEU A 77 -0.46 6.50 11.47
N PRO A 78 0.78 6.37 11.96
CA PRO A 78 1.89 7.16 11.44
C PRO A 78 2.04 6.96 9.92
N ASP A 79 2.44 8.01 9.20
CA ASP A 79 2.52 7.99 7.72
C ASP A 79 3.33 6.81 7.16
N TYR A 80 4.43 6.43 7.83
CA TYR A 80 5.28 5.33 7.39
C TYR A 80 4.64 3.94 7.51
N MET A 81 3.50 3.81 8.21
CA MET A 81 2.73 2.58 8.35
C MET A 81 1.54 2.51 7.38
N VAL A 82 1.19 3.61 6.72
CA VAL A 82 0.07 3.66 5.76
C VAL A 82 0.50 2.99 4.45
N PRO A 83 -0.20 1.94 3.98
CA PRO A 83 0.13 1.31 2.70
C PRO A 83 0.01 2.27 1.52
N GLY A 84 0.94 2.15 0.57
CA GLY A 84 0.91 2.90 -0.70
C GLY A 84 0.16 2.18 -1.82
N PHE A 85 -0.09 0.88 -1.66
CA PHE A 85 -0.66 0.01 -2.68
C PHE A 85 -1.79 -0.82 -2.07
N TYR A 86 -2.94 -0.82 -2.73
CA TYR A 86 -4.12 -1.57 -2.30
C TYR A 86 -4.62 -2.42 -3.46
N ILE A 87 -4.58 -3.74 -3.26
CA ILE A 87 -4.84 -4.73 -4.29
C ILE A 87 -6.11 -5.47 -3.90
N GLU A 88 -7.18 -5.23 -4.66
CA GLU A 88 -8.45 -5.96 -4.49
C GLU A 88 -8.33 -7.33 -5.13
N ILE A 89 -8.56 -8.38 -4.33
CA ILE A 89 -8.58 -9.77 -4.80
C ILE A 89 -9.93 -10.41 -4.45
N PRO A 90 -10.43 -11.35 -5.28
CA PRO A 90 -11.74 -11.97 -5.03
C PRO A 90 -11.72 -12.86 -3.78
N HIS A 91 -10.57 -13.48 -3.49
CA HIS A 91 -10.35 -14.30 -2.30
C HIS A 91 -8.84 -14.48 -2.06
N PHE A 92 -8.45 -14.78 -0.82
CA PHE A 92 -7.07 -15.15 -0.53
C PHE A 92 -6.72 -16.54 -1.10
N PRO A 93 -5.58 -16.71 -1.78
CA PRO A 93 -5.08 -18.03 -2.12
C PRO A 93 -4.73 -18.78 -0.83
N LEU A 94 -5.05 -20.07 -0.77
CA LEU A 94 -4.81 -20.91 0.39
C LEU A 94 -3.84 -22.05 0.05
N THR A 95 -2.98 -22.40 1.00
CA THR A 95 -2.16 -23.61 0.95
C THR A 95 -3.02 -24.86 1.12
N SER A 96 -2.44 -26.04 0.87
CA SER A 96 -3.08 -27.34 1.17
C SER A 96 -3.49 -27.52 2.64
N SER A 97 -2.91 -26.72 3.56
CA SER A 97 -3.27 -26.69 4.98
C SER A 97 -4.32 -25.64 5.35
N GLY A 98 -4.87 -24.92 4.37
CA GLY A 98 -5.90 -23.89 4.59
C GLY A 98 -5.37 -22.56 5.14
N LYS A 99 -4.05 -22.35 5.15
CA LYS A 99 -3.44 -21.06 5.51
C LYS A 99 -3.33 -20.16 4.28
N ILE A 100 -3.30 -18.85 4.46
CA ILE A 100 -3.08 -17.92 3.34
C ILE A 100 -1.70 -18.19 2.71
N ASP A 101 -1.69 -18.43 1.41
CA ASP A 101 -0.47 -18.56 0.61
C ASP A 101 0.01 -17.19 0.14
N ARG A 102 0.77 -16.50 1.00
CA ARG A 102 1.34 -15.18 0.70
C ARG A 102 2.23 -15.16 -0.54
N LYS A 103 2.77 -16.31 -0.98
CA LYS A 103 3.62 -16.39 -2.19
C LYS A 103 2.80 -16.43 -3.47
N ALA A 104 1.53 -16.83 -3.38
CA ALA A 104 0.60 -16.86 -4.50
C ALA A 104 -0.18 -15.54 -4.66
N LEU A 105 0.07 -14.54 -3.81
CA LEU A 105 -0.53 -13.23 -3.95
C LEU A 105 0.00 -12.51 -5.20
N PRO A 106 -0.85 -11.73 -5.92
CA PRO A 106 -0.42 -10.96 -7.07
C PRO A 106 0.73 -10.01 -6.72
N SER A 107 1.70 -9.85 -7.63
CA SER A 107 2.75 -8.84 -7.50
C SER A 107 2.17 -7.43 -7.64
N ILE A 108 2.68 -6.48 -6.87
CA ILE A 108 2.33 -5.06 -7.02
C ILE A 108 2.82 -4.52 -8.37
N SER A 109 1.95 -3.77 -9.05
CA SER A 109 2.25 -2.99 -10.24
C SER A 109 2.08 -1.48 -9.97
N SER A 110 2.58 -0.63 -10.87
CA SER A 110 2.38 0.83 -10.80
C SER A 110 0.91 1.25 -10.99
N GLU A 111 0.04 0.33 -11.41
CA GLU A 111 -1.41 0.51 -11.53
C GLU A 111 -2.13 0.33 -10.18
N ASP A 112 -1.50 -0.34 -9.22
CA ASP A 112 -2.04 -0.57 -7.86
C ASP A 112 -1.83 0.61 -6.91
N ILE A 113 -1.13 1.65 -7.37
CA ILE A 113 -0.90 2.90 -6.64
C ILE A 113 -2.24 3.63 -6.47
N VAL A 114 -2.56 4.02 -5.24
CA VAL A 114 -3.68 4.95 -4.99
C VAL A 114 -3.23 6.34 -5.41
N ARG A 115 -3.58 6.72 -6.64
CA ARG A 115 -3.36 8.08 -7.11
C ARG A 115 -4.53 8.94 -6.65
N LYS A 116 -4.23 10.15 -6.16
CA LYS A 116 -5.27 11.17 -6.07
C LYS A 116 -5.76 11.47 -7.48
N GLU A 117 -6.92 12.11 -7.61
CA GLU A 117 -7.41 12.54 -8.92
C GLU A 117 -6.29 13.30 -9.65
N TYR A 118 -6.00 12.87 -10.90
CA TYR A 118 -4.88 13.43 -11.64
C TYR A 118 -5.15 14.90 -11.95
N VAL A 119 -4.32 15.77 -11.38
CA VAL A 119 -4.29 17.19 -11.73
C VAL A 119 -2.96 17.47 -12.43
N ALA A 120 -3.05 17.89 -13.69
CA ALA A 120 -1.90 18.27 -14.48
C ALA A 120 -1.19 19.51 -13.89
N PRO A 121 0.14 19.61 -14.02
CA PRO A 121 0.87 20.79 -13.59
C PRO A 121 0.38 22.05 -14.32
N GLN A 122 0.10 23.10 -13.55
CA GLN A 122 -0.56 24.32 -13.98
C GLN A 122 0.44 25.47 -14.25
N ASN A 123 1.65 25.39 -13.68
CA ASN A 123 2.70 26.38 -13.89
C ASN A 123 4.05 25.74 -14.30
N VAL A 124 5.09 26.56 -14.49
CA VAL A 124 6.41 26.11 -14.96
C VAL A 124 7.12 25.29 -13.89
N ILE A 125 7.06 25.74 -12.62
CA ILE A 125 7.71 25.07 -11.49
C ILE A 125 7.11 23.67 -11.28
N GLU A 126 5.78 23.56 -11.28
CA GLU A 126 5.08 22.27 -11.16
C GLU A 126 5.43 21.32 -12.31
N ARG A 127 5.58 21.84 -13.54
CA ARG A 127 5.98 21.02 -14.69
C ARG A 127 7.38 20.45 -14.53
N GLU A 128 8.34 21.29 -14.13
CA GLU A 128 9.72 20.84 -13.89
C GLU A 128 9.78 19.81 -12.76
N LEU A 129 9.06 20.04 -11.66
CA LEU A 129 9.02 19.10 -10.54
C LEU A 129 8.41 17.74 -10.94
N VAL A 130 7.29 17.76 -11.67
CA VAL A 130 6.64 16.54 -12.17
C VAL A 130 7.58 15.78 -13.11
N LEU A 131 8.27 16.45 -14.04
CA LEU A 131 9.22 15.81 -14.96
C LEU A 131 10.34 15.10 -14.21
N ILE A 132 10.93 15.76 -13.21
CA ILE A 132 11.97 15.17 -12.36
C ILE A 132 11.43 13.92 -11.67
N TRP A 133 10.24 13.99 -11.08
CA TRP A 133 9.64 12.85 -10.39
C TRP A 133 9.32 11.70 -11.35
N GLN A 134 8.87 11.99 -12.57
CA GLN A 134 8.59 10.97 -13.59
C GLN A 134 9.87 10.21 -13.98
N GLU A 135 10.98 10.92 -14.18
CA GLU A 135 12.28 10.34 -14.50
C GLU A 135 12.81 9.47 -13.35
N VAL A 136 12.78 10.04 -12.14
CA VAL A 136 13.27 9.43 -10.92
C VAL A 136 12.49 8.17 -10.54
N LEU A 137 11.16 8.24 -10.60
CA LEU A 137 10.28 7.16 -10.16
C LEU A 137 9.95 6.20 -11.30
N GLY A 138 10.25 6.57 -12.54
CA GLY A 138 9.85 5.85 -13.76
C GLY A 138 8.34 5.65 -13.84
N ILE A 139 7.56 6.69 -13.50
CA ILE A 139 6.10 6.70 -13.54
C ILE A 139 5.68 7.75 -14.57
N GLU A 140 4.97 7.34 -15.63
CA GLU A 140 4.66 8.24 -16.73
C GLU A 140 3.60 9.30 -16.42
N LYS A 141 2.79 9.12 -15.38
CA LYS A 141 1.67 10.04 -15.08
C LYS A 141 1.60 10.38 -13.59
N ILE A 142 2.27 11.47 -13.23
CA ILE A 142 2.32 12.06 -11.89
C ILE A 142 1.53 13.37 -11.91
N GLY A 143 0.57 13.53 -11.01
CA GLY A 143 -0.18 14.76 -10.78
C GLY A 143 0.41 15.61 -9.65
N ILE A 144 0.07 16.89 -9.61
CA ILE A 144 0.62 17.84 -8.61
C ILE A 144 0.19 17.56 -7.16
N HIS A 145 -0.80 16.68 -6.96
CA HIS A 145 -1.25 16.26 -5.64
C HIS A 145 -0.74 14.87 -5.24
N ASP A 146 -0.04 14.19 -6.14
CA ASP A 146 0.62 12.93 -5.82
C ASP A 146 1.76 13.20 -4.85
N ASP A 147 1.99 12.25 -3.94
CA ASP A 147 3.07 12.34 -2.96
C ASP A 147 4.26 11.50 -3.42
N PHE A 148 5.44 12.10 -3.39
CA PHE A 148 6.68 11.48 -3.84
C PHE A 148 6.97 10.14 -3.16
N PHE A 149 6.73 10.06 -1.86
CA PHE A 149 7.04 8.88 -1.06
C PHE A 149 6.02 7.77 -1.27
N GLU A 150 4.76 8.14 -1.51
CA GLU A 150 3.68 7.22 -1.90
C GLU A 150 3.96 6.57 -3.25
N LEU A 151 4.53 7.33 -4.19
CA LEU A 151 4.93 6.85 -5.51
C LEU A 151 6.21 5.98 -5.51
N GLY A 152 6.79 5.70 -4.35
CA GLY A 152 8.01 4.88 -4.23
C GLY A 152 9.28 5.69 -3.99
N GLY A 153 9.21 7.03 -3.97
CA GLY A 153 10.36 7.90 -3.70
C GLY A 153 10.87 7.83 -2.26
N HIS A 154 12.13 8.15 -2.05
CA HIS A 154 12.76 8.21 -0.73
C HIS A 154 13.92 9.21 -0.69
N SER A 155 14.39 9.55 0.51
CA SER A 155 15.37 10.63 0.72
C SER A 155 16.72 10.41 0.03
N LEU A 156 17.15 9.16 -0.18
CA LEU A 156 18.38 8.86 -0.96
C LEU A 156 18.28 9.30 -2.42
N ILE A 157 17.08 9.32 -2.98
CA ILE A 157 16.82 9.78 -4.34
C ILE A 157 16.83 11.32 -4.41
N VAL A 158 16.37 11.99 -3.34
CA VAL A 158 16.37 13.46 -3.26
C VAL A 158 17.79 14.03 -3.40
N GLY A 159 18.81 13.30 -2.94
CA GLY A 159 20.21 13.71 -3.10
C GLY A 159 20.77 13.67 -4.53
N GLN A 160 20.08 13.05 -5.49
CA GLN A 160 20.46 13.07 -6.91
C GLN A 160 19.81 14.23 -7.70
N VAL A 161 18.85 14.93 -7.08
CA VAL A 161 18.03 15.97 -7.72
C VAL A 161 18.50 17.39 -7.35
N ILE A 162 19.35 17.54 -6.32
CA ILE A 162 19.91 18.83 -5.86
C ILE A 162 21.31 19.06 -6.43
#